data_AF-A0A5X6ERU7-F1
#
_entry.id   AF-A0A5X6ERU7-F1
#
_cell.length_a   1.000
_cell.length_b   1.000
_cell.length_c   1.000
_cell.angle_alpha   90.00
_cell.angle_beta   90.00
_cell.angle_gamma   90.00
#
_symmetry.space_group_name_H-M   'P 1'
#
loop_
_entity.id
_entity.type
_entity.pdbx_description
1 polymer ?
#
loop_
_entity_poly.entity_id
_entity_poly.type
_entity_poly.pdbx_seq_one_letter_code
_entity_poly.pdbx_strand_id
1 'polypeptide(L)'
;HLALETGMRQGEILSLQWEHIDLQHGVAHLPVTKNGSVRDVPLSRRARNLLHELPVQLSGTVFHYKSTGFKSAWRVALQKLKIENLHFHDLRHEAISRLFELGTLNVMEVAAISGHKSLNMLKRYTHLRAYQLVSKLDTRRRQSQKIATYFVPYPAILEEIGDVFRVHLHDFEGMSVSGDTRESAMDTASVVLLRTLATAAQRGERVPRPGDLPLNAGVMINPLAGSVPVCV
;
A
#
# COMPACT_ATOMS: atom_id res chain seq x y z
N HIS A 1 12.50 15.95 16.45
CA HIS A 1 11.99 15.11 15.35
C HIS A 1 11.38 13.80 15.81
N LEU A 2 12.03 13.01 16.68
CA LEU A 2 11.50 11.70 17.12
C LEU A 2 10.06 11.76 17.66
N ALA A 3 9.70 12.80 18.43
CA ALA A 3 8.34 13.01 18.92
C ALA A 3 7.27 13.11 17.80
N LEU A 4 7.60 13.77 16.69
CA LEU A 4 6.70 13.95 15.55
C LEU A 4 6.49 12.65 14.76
N GLU A 5 7.52 11.79 14.72
CA GLU A 5 7.47 10.53 13.97
C GLU A 5 6.77 9.41 14.73
N THR A 6 6.71 9.50 16.07
CA THR A 6 6.29 8.38 16.93
C THR A 6 5.04 8.70 17.74
N GLY A 7 4.73 9.99 17.95
CA GLY A 7 3.63 10.42 18.80
C GLY A 7 3.79 10.06 20.28
N MET A 8 4.97 9.61 20.72
CA MET A 8 5.22 9.25 22.12
C MET A 8 5.11 10.47 23.06
N ARG A 9 4.75 10.21 24.32
CA ARG A 9 4.79 11.22 25.39
C ARG A 9 6.23 11.60 25.68
N GLN A 10 6.47 12.82 26.16
CA GLN A 10 7.81 13.27 26.56
C GLN A 10 8.49 12.29 27.53
N GLY A 11 7.76 11.81 28.53
CA GLY A 11 8.30 10.85 29.50
C GLY A 11 8.71 9.54 28.87
N GLU A 12 7.94 9.03 27.90
CA GLU A 12 8.23 7.78 27.18
C GLU A 12 9.49 7.92 26.32
N ILE A 13 9.63 9.05 25.62
CA ILE A 13 10.84 9.35 24.83
C ILE A 13 12.08 9.40 25.74
N LEU A 14 11.99 10.14 26.85
CA LEU A 14 13.13 10.31 27.76
C LEU A 14 13.48 9.02 28.52
N SER A 15 12.55 8.09 28.66
CA SER A 15 12.77 6.79 29.30
C SER A 15 13.13 5.67 28.33
N LEU A 16 13.32 5.96 27.04
CA LEU A 16 13.73 4.95 26.07
C LEU A 16 15.07 4.33 26.46
N GLN A 17 15.16 3.01 26.26
CA GLN A 17 16.34 2.22 26.50
C GLN A 17 16.70 1.42 25.25
N TRP A 18 17.99 1.30 24.95
CA TRP A 18 18.47 0.67 23.73
C TRP A 18 18.06 -0.80 23.62
N GLU A 19 18.05 -1.53 24.73
CA GLU A 19 17.63 -2.94 24.81
C GLU A 19 16.15 -3.15 24.45
N HIS A 20 15.33 -2.09 24.48
CA HIS A 20 13.92 -2.14 24.12
C HIS A 20 13.64 -1.63 22.70
N ILE A 21 14.68 -1.35 21.90
CA ILE A 21 14.53 -0.83 20.55
C ILE A 21 15.06 -1.84 19.54
N ASP A 22 14.15 -2.38 18.74
CA ASP A 22 14.47 -3.19 17.59
C ASP A 22 14.48 -2.31 16.34
N LEU A 23 15.66 -1.84 15.93
CA LEU A 23 15.82 -1.01 14.72
C LEU A 23 15.66 -1.81 13.42
N GLN A 24 15.87 -3.13 13.47
CA GLN A 24 15.73 -4.00 12.30
C GLN A 24 14.26 -4.16 11.93
N HIS A 25 13.42 -4.55 12.89
CA HIS A 25 11.97 -4.68 12.70
C HIS A 25 11.25 -3.32 12.83
N GLY A 26 11.93 -2.31 13.38
CA GLY A 26 11.43 -0.94 13.50
C GLY A 26 10.38 -0.79 14.57
N VAL A 27 10.65 -1.29 15.77
CA VAL A 27 9.75 -1.26 16.91
C VAL A 27 10.49 -0.77 18.15
N ALA A 28 9.90 0.16 18.88
CA ALA A 28 10.32 0.52 20.24
C ALA A 28 9.31 -0.03 21.25
N HIS A 29 9.75 -0.94 22.11
CA HIS A 29 8.97 -1.47 23.21
C HIS A 29 8.96 -0.49 24.37
N LEU A 30 7.77 -0.13 24.87
CA LEU A 30 7.62 0.71 26.05
C LEU A 30 7.18 -0.17 27.23
N PRO A 31 8.11 -0.55 28.14
CA PRO A 31 7.76 -1.30 29.34
C PRO A 31 6.90 -0.44 30.28
N VAL A 32 6.24 -1.10 31.24
CA VAL A 32 5.26 -0.47 32.17
C VAL A 32 5.79 0.86 32.72
N THR A 33 5.11 1.95 32.36
CA THR A 33 5.39 3.27 32.94
C THR A 33 4.43 3.54 34.08
N LYS A 34 4.82 4.43 35.01
CA LYS A 34 4.06 4.79 36.23
C LYS A 34 2.56 5.10 36.00
N ASN A 35 2.13 5.45 34.77
CA ASN A 35 0.74 5.79 34.41
C ASN A 35 0.26 5.11 33.10
N GLY A 36 1.02 4.17 32.53
CA GLY A 36 0.82 3.69 31.15
C GLY A 36 0.67 2.18 31.04
N SER A 37 0.04 1.73 29.95
CA SER A 37 0.03 0.32 29.54
C SER A 37 1.29 0.00 28.74
N VAL A 38 1.74 -1.26 28.81
CA VAL A 38 2.73 -1.81 27.88
C VAL A 38 2.24 -1.61 26.46
N ARG A 39 3.12 -1.13 25.58
CA ARG A 39 2.83 -1.09 24.15
C ARG A 39 4.09 -1.00 23.32
N ASP A 40 3.96 -1.44 22.09
CA ASP A 40 4.96 -1.30 21.04
C ASP A 40 4.65 -0.09 20.17
N VAL A 41 5.68 0.72 19.90
CA VAL A 41 5.58 1.90 19.04
C VAL A 41 6.32 1.60 17.74
N PRO A 42 5.63 1.53 16.60
CA PRO A 42 6.30 1.37 15.32
C PRO A 42 7.13 2.63 14.99
N LEU A 43 8.34 2.39 14.48
CA LEU A 43 9.28 3.43 14.12
C LEU A 43 9.27 3.61 12.60
N SER A 44 8.87 4.81 12.16
CA SER A 44 9.00 5.18 10.75
C SER A 44 10.46 5.06 10.30
N ARG A 45 10.71 4.97 8.98
CA ARG A 45 12.07 5.00 8.44
C ARG A 45 12.86 6.21 8.96
N ARG A 46 12.19 7.37 9.09
CA ARG A 46 12.81 8.59 9.60
C ARG A 46 13.11 8.50 11.10
N ALA A 47 12.23 7.92 11.90
CA ALA A 47 12.49 7.67 13.32
C ALA A 47 13.71 6.76 13.51
N ARG A 48 13.81 5.69 12.72
CA ARG A 48 14.97 4.77 12.76
C ARG A 48 16.27 5.46 12.38
N ASN A 49 16.26 6.24 11.30
CA ASN A 49 17.46 6.98 10.87
C ASN A 49 17.94 7.95 11.97
N LEU A 50 17.02 8.67 12.63
CA LEU A 50 17.35 9.56 13.74
C LEU A 50 17.97 8.81 14.94
N LEU A 51 17.52 7.57 15.19
CA LEU A 51 18.11 6.75 16.25
C LEU A 51 19.48 6.19 15.83
N HIS A 52 19.68 5.85 14.56
CA HIS A 52 20.98 5.42 14.03
C HIS A 52 22.05 6.52 14.06
N GLU A 53 21.66 7.80 14.04
CA GLU A 53 22.59 8.92 14.20
C GLU A 53 23.14 9.05 15.63
N LEU A 54 22.50 8.41 16.61
CA LEU A 54 22.99 8.37 17.99
C LEU A 54 23.97 7.21 18.19
N PRO A 55 24.89 7.29 19.18
CA PRO A 55 25.77 6.17 19.52
C PRO A 55 24.92 5.01 20.04
N VAL A 56 24.67 4.02 19.19
CA VAL A 56 23.88 2.83 19.54
C VAL A 56 24.67 2.00 20.55
N GLN A 57 24.00 1.60 21.63
CA GLN A 57 24.56 0.75 22.68
C GLN A 57 23.74 -0.53 22.80
N LEU A 58 24.29 -1.57 23.42
CA LEU A 58 23.55 -2.81 23.67
C LEU A 58 22.47 -2.64 24.74
N SER A 59 22.69 -1.74 25.70
CA SER A 59 21.77 -1.47 26.80
C SER A 59 21.98 -0.07 27.36
N GLY A 60 20.97 0.48 28.04
CA GLY A 60 21.01 1.76 28.72
C GLY A 60 20.12 2.82 28.07
N THR A 61 20.07 4.00 28.69
CA THR A 61 19.19 5.09 28.25
C THR A 61 19.62 5.69 26.91
N VAL A 62 18.67 5.85 26.00
CA VAL A 62 18.91 6.55 24.71
C VAL A 62 19.17 8.04 24.95
N PHE A 63 18.45 8.65 25.88
CA PHE A 63 18.55 10.08 26.18
C PHE A 63 18.97 10.34 27.63
N HIS A 64 20.06 11.07 27.81
CA HIS A 64 20.61 11.42 29.12
C HIS A 64 20.03 12.73 29.64
N TYR A 65 18.69 12.84 29.69
CA TYR A 65 17.99 14.05 30.13
C TYR A 65 16.97 13.74 31.23
N LYS A 66 17.07 14.44 32.35
CA LYS A 66 15.97 14.46 33.33
C LYS A 66 14.80 15.28 32.78
N SER A 67 13.57 14.91 33.12
CA SER A 67 12.36 15.59 32.66
C SER A 67 12.36 17.10 32.95
N THR A 68 12.83 17.51 34.14
CA THR A 68 12.97 18.93 34.54
C THR A 68 13.98 19.67 33.68
N GLY A 69 15.15 19.06 33.47
CA GLY A 69 16.17 19.61 32.58
C GLY A 69 15.64 19.80 31.16
N PHE A 70 14.91 18.81 30.64
CA PHE A 70 14.39 18.86 29.28
C PHE A 70 13.40 20.02 29.10
N LYS A 71 12.50 20.23 30.07
CA LYS A 71 11.56 21.36 30.06
C LYS A 71 12.30 22.71 30.01
N SER A 72 13.38 22.85 30.78
CA SER A 72 14.21 24.06 30.75
C SER A 72 14.89 24.25 29.40
N ALA A 73 15.49 23.20 28.84
CA ALA A 73 16.13 23.25 27.52
C ALA A 73 15.15 23.59 26.41
N TRP A 74 13.95 22.99 26.43
CA TRP A 74 12.86 23.29 25.50
C TRP A 74 12.47 24.77 25.56
N ARG A 75 12.24 25.30 26.77
CA ARG A 75 11.90 26.72 26.96
C ARG A 75 12.99 27.65 26.41
N VAL A 76 14.26 27.37 26.71
CA VAL A 76 15.40 28.16 26.20
C VAL A 76 15.48 28.09 24.68
N ALA A 77 15.24 26.92 24.08
CA ALA A 77 15.23 26.76 22.64
C ALA A 77 14.12 27.60 21.97
N LEU A 78 12.90 27.58 22.53
CA LEU A 78 11.79 28.40 22.01
C LEU A 78 12.06 29.91 22.14
N GLN A 79 12.64 30.34 23.27
CA GLN A 79 13.04 31.74 23.46
C GLN A 79 14.08 32.17 22.41
N LYS A 80 15.08 31.32 22.16
CA LYS A 80 16.11 31.59 21.14
C LYS A 80 15.53 31.67 19.73
N LEU A 81 14.54 30.82 19.42
CA LEU A 81 13.87 30.76 18.12
C LEU A 81 12.71 31.76 17.98
N LYS A 82 12.38 32.50 19.05
CA LYS A 82 11.23 33.43 19.11
C LYS A 82 9.90 32.77 18.74
N ILE A 83 9.72 31.52 19.17
CA ILE A 83 8.46 30.78 18.95
C ILE A 83 7.58 30.96 20.18
N GLU A 84 6.37 31.45 19.96
CA GLU A 84 5.38 31.67 21.00
C GLU A 84 4.35 30.52 21.06
N ASN A 85 3.83 30.26 22.26
CA ASN A 85 2.72 29.34 22.52
C ASN A 85 2.89 27.89 22.00
N LEU A 86 4.12 27.40 21.84
CA LEU A 86 4.39 26.00 21.48
C LEU A 86 4.78 25.18 22.71
N HIS A 87 3.95 24.20 23.07
CA HIS A 87 4.25 23.23 24.12
C HIS A 87 4.79 21.94 23.50
N PHE A 88 5.64 21.22 24.23
CA PHE A 88 6.15 19.93 23.72
C PHE A 88 5.01 18.92 23.46
N HIS A 89 3.91 19.02 24.20
CA HIS A 89 2.73 18.18 23.98
C HIS A 89 2.07 18.42 22.60
N ASP A 90 2.21 19.60 22.03
CA ASP A 90 1.65 19.93 20.71
C ASP A 90 2.31 19.10 19.61
N LEU A 91 3.57 18.69 19.79
CA LEU A 91 4.24 17.76 18.87
C LEU A 91 3.53 16.40 18.82
N ARG A 92 2.94 15.96 19.93
CA ARG A 92 2.15 14.72 19.95
C ARG A 92 0.82 14.92 19.24
N HIS A 93 0.18 16.08 19.41
CA HIS A 93 -1.04 16.40 18.66
C HIS A 93 -0.76 16.42 17.15
N GLU A 94 0.33 17.06 16.73
CA GLU A 94 0.78 17.09 15.34
C GLU A 94 1.13 15.70 14.80
N ALA A 95 1.84 14.87 15.57
CA ALA A 95 2.15 13.49 15.18
C ALA A 95 0.88 12.69 14.91
N ILE A 96 -0.14 12.83 15.76
CA ILE A 96 -1.42 12.13 15.60
C ILE A 96 -2.16 12.63 14.36
N SER A 97 -2.20 13.94 14.12
CA SER A 97 -2.77 14.51 12.88
C SER A 97 -2.11 13.88 11.65
N ARG A 98 -0.77 13.82 11.61
CA ARG A 98 -0.02 13.20 10.50
C ARG A 98 -0.37 11.73 10.31
N LEU A 99 -0.50 10.96 11.41
CA LEU A 99 -0.89 9.55 11.32
C LEU A 99 -2.28 9.38 10.70
N PHE A 100 -3.23 10.28 10.97
CA PHE A 100 -4.54 10.28 10.31
C PHE A 100 -4.45 10.72 8.85
N GLU A 101 -3.61 11.70 8.53
CA GLU A 101 -3.39 12.20 7.17
C GLU A 101 -2.76 11.17 6.24
N LEU A 102 -2.02 10.19 6.77
CA LEU A 102 -1.53 9.05 5.98
C LEU A 102 -2.68 8.29 5.28
N GLY A 103 -3.89 8.31 5.86
CA GLY A 103 -5.07 7.67 5.30
C GLY A 103 -5.06 6.14 5.30
N THR A 104 -3.93 5.51 5.60
CA THR A 104 -3.76 4.05 5.67
C THR A 104 -4.25 3.49 7.00
N LEU A 105 -3.94 4.20 8.10
CA LEU A 105 -4.26 3.76 9.46
C LEU A 105 -5.73 4.00 9.81
N ASN A 106 -6.29 3.12 10.62
CA ASN A 106 -7.60 3.27 11.25
C ASN A 106 -7.46 3.87 12.67
N VAL A 107 -8.60 4.29 13.25
CA VAL A 107 -8.62 4.96 14.56
C VAL A 107 -8.02 4.08 15.68
N MET A 108 -8.22 2.76 15.63
CA MET A 108 -7.69 1.82 16.62
C MET A 108 -6.18 1.67 16.50
N GLU A 109 -5.66 1.61 15.27
CA GLU A 109 -4.21 1.56 15.00
C GLU A 109 -3.53 2.84 15.50
N VAL A 110 -4.10 4.01 15.19
CA VAL A 110 -3.59 5.29 15.70
C VAL A 110 -3.66 5.33 17.23
N ALA A 111 -4.73 4.82 17.84
CA ALA A 111 -4.86 4.73 19.30
C ALA A 111 -3.81 3.81 19.92
N ALA A 112 -3.51 2.67 19.30
CA ALA A 112 -2.49 1.74 19.74
C ALA A 112 -1.09 2.38 19.67
N ILE A 113 -0.73 2.97 18.52
CA ILE A 113 0.57 3.65 18.32
C ILE A 113 0.75 4.78 19.34
N SER A 114 -0.23 5.67 19.41
CA SER A 114 -0.15 6.84 20.29
C SER A 114 -0.37 6.47 21.77
N GLY A 115 -0.98 5.34 22.11
CA GLY A 115 -1.30 4.95 23.48
C GLY A 115 -2.45 5.75 24.10
N HIS A 116 -3.52 5.98 23.33
CA HIS A 116 -4.78 6.54 23.83
C HIS A 116 -5.71 5.44 24.32
N LYS A 117 -6.17 5.55 25.58
CA LYS A 117 -7.14 4.61 26.17
C LYS A 117 -8.59 4.89 25.72
N SER A 118 -8.91 6.16 25.45
CA SER A 118 -10.23 6.58 25.02
C SER A 118 -10.17 7.18 23.62
N LEU A 119 -10.98 6.64 22.71
CA LEU A 119 -11.09 7.10 21.33
C LEU A 119 -11.73 8.50 21.23
N ASN A 120 -12.45 8.95 22.27
CA ASN A 120 -13.03 10.29 22.30
C ASN A 120 -11.95 11.38 22.13
N MET A 121 -10.74 11.14 22.65
CA MET A 121 -9.60 12.05 22.49
C MET A 121 -9.12 12.17 21.04
N LEU A 122 -9.37 11.13 20.22
CA LEU A 122 -8.95 11.07 18.83
C LEU A 122 -10.00 11.61 17.85
N LYS A 123 -11.26 11.77 18.27
CA LYS A 123 -12.36 12.26 17.42
C LYS A 123 -12.04 13.59 16.73
N ARG A 124 -11.23 14.44 17.35
CA ARG A 124 -10.83 15.74 16.78
C ARG A 124 -9.88 15.65 15.60
N TYR A 125 -9.28 14.48 15.35
CA TYR A 125 -8.40 14.21 14.21
C TYR A 125 -9.09 13.38 13.13
N THR A 126 -10.26 12.82 13.44
CA THR A 126 -11.03 11.99 12.51
C THR A 126 -11.87 12.87 11.59
N HIS A 127 -11.24 13.47 10.58
CA HIS A 127 -11.93 14.05 9.44
C HIS A 127 -11.91 13.04 8.27
N LEU A 128 -12.60 11.92 8.45
CA LEU A 128 -12.72 10.90 7.41
C LEU A 128 -13.46 11.49 6.21
N ARG A 129 -12.75 11.66 5.09
CA ARG A 129 -13.36 12.12 3.84
C ARG A 129 -13.93 10.90 3.10
N ALA A 130 -15.15 11.00 2.57
CA ALA A 130 -15.85 9.88 1.92
C ALA A 130 -15.01 9.20 0.82
N TYR A 131 -14.23 9.95 0.04
CA TYR A 131 -13.36 9.38 -1.00
C TYR A 131 -12.23 8.48 -0.45
N GLN A 132 -11.76 8.72 0.78
CA GLN A 132 -10.76 7.86 1.43
C GLN A 132 -11.36 6.53 1.87
N LEU A 133 -12.68 6.47 2.07
CA LEU A 133 -13.39 5.23 2.35
C LEU A 133 -13.66 4.43 1.06
N VAL A 134 -13.93 5.12 -0.05
CA VAL A 134 -14.07 4.47 -1.38
C VAL A 134 -12.80 3.69 -1.73
N SER A 135 -11.62 4.30 -1.57
CA SER A 135 -10.36 3.60 -1.84
C SER A 135 -10.15 2.36 -0.96
N LYS A 136 -10.61 2.39 0.30
CA LYS A 136 -10.57 1.26 1.23
C LYS A 136 -11.56 0.15 0.86
N LEU A 137 -12.77 0.50 0.41
CA LEU A 137 -13.77 -0.43 -0.11
C LEU A 137 -13.28 -1.11 -1.40
N ASP A 138 -12.64 -0.35 -2.28
CA ASP A 138 -12.11 -0.83 -3.56
C ASP A 138 -10.82 -1.68 -3.39
N THR A 139 -10.08 -1.56 -2.29
CA THR A 139 -8.83 -2.32 -2.09
C THR A 139 -9.04 -3.84 -2.13
N ARG A 140 -10.17 -4.37 -1.66
CA ARG A 140 -10.50 -5.80 -1.78
C ARG A 140 -10.74 -6.23 -3.24
N ARG A 141 -11.06 -5.27 -4.10
CA ARG A 141 -11.39 -5.48 -5.50
C ARG A 141 -10.15 -5.34 -6.39
N ARG A 142 -9.16 -4.52 -6.00
CA ARG A 142 -7.95 -4.18 -6.79
C ARG A 142 -7.00 -5.34 -7.12
N GLN A 143 -6.89 -6.37 -6.28
CA GLN A 143 -5.97 -7.49 -6.60
C GLN A 143 -6.56 -8.39 -7.70
N SER A 144 -7.87 -8.63 -7.64
CA SER A 144 -8.62 -9.36 -8.67
C SER A 144 -8.88 -8.50 -9.93
N GLN A 145 -9.10 -7.19 -9.81
CA GLN A 145 -9.29 -6.29 -10.96
C GLN A 145 -8.01 -6.05 -11.77
N LYS A 146 -6.83 -5.98 -11.13
CA LYS A 146 -5.55 -5.78 -11.85
C LYS A 146 -5.24 -6.92 -12.82
N ILE A 147 -5.66 -8.14 -12.50
CA ILE A 147 -5.51 -9.31 -13.38
C ILE A 147 -6.61 -9.29 -14.45
N ALA A 148 -7.85 -8.96 -14.08
CA ALA A 148 -8.97 -8.88 -15.03
C ALA A 148 -8.73 -7.88 -16.18
N THR A 149 -7.99 -6.78 -15.95
CA THR A 149 -7.62 -5.83 -17.01
C THR A 149 -6.69 -6.39 -18.08
N TYR A 150 -6.02 -7.52 -17.84
CA TYR A 150 -5.17 -8.19 -18.84
C TYR A 150 -5.95 -9.15 -19.74
N PHE A 151 -7.10 -9.67 -19.28
CA PHE A 151 -7.86 -10.71 -19.99
C PHE A 151 -9.15 -10.15 -20.56
N VAL A 152 -9.01 -9.21 -21.49
CA VAL A 152 -10.12 -8.58 -22.23
C VAL A 152 -10.27 -9.20 -23.62
N PRO A 153 -11.48 -9.23 -24.19
CA PRO A 153 -11.67 -9.69 -25.57
C PRO A 153 -10.98 -8.78 -26.59
N TYR A 154 -10.42 -9.37 -27.64
CA TYR A 154 -9.77 -8.66 -28.75
C TYR A 154 -10.54 -8.80 -30.06
N PRO A 155 -10.62 -7.75 -30.89
CA PRO A 155 -11.17 -7.86 -32.23
C PRO A 155 -10.28 -8.75 -33.11
N ALA A 156 -10.91 -9.57 -33.93
CA ALA A 156 -10.26 -10.40 -34.93
C ALA A 156 -11.09 -10.42 -36.21
N ILE A 157 -10.43 -10.74 -37.32
CA ILE A 157 -11.07 -11.00 -38.61
C ILE A 157 -11.19 -12.51 -38.76
N LEU A 158 -12.40 -12.98 -39.08
CA LEU A 158 -12.66 -14.38 -39.41
C LEU A 158 -12.83 -14.51 -40.92
N GLU A 159 -11.95 -15.26 -41.57
CA GLU A 159 -12.01 -15.56 -43.00
C GLU A 159 -12.30 -17.05 -43.22
N GLU A 160 -13.16 -17.33 -44.19
CA GLU A 160 -13.43 -18.68 -44.68
C GLU A 160 -12.63 -18.87 -45.97
N ILE A 161 -11.68 -19.79 -45.96
CA ILE A 161 -10.79 -20.08 -47.10
C ILE A 161 -10.94 -21.57 -47.42
N GLY A 162 -11.88 -21.89 -48.33
CA GLY A 162 -12.25 -23.29 -48.61
C GLY A 162 -12.93 -23.93 -47.40
N ASP A 163 -12.48 -25.12 -47.00
CA ASP A 163 -13.02 -25.86 -45.84
C ASP A 163 -12.38 -25.45 -44.49
N VAL A 164 -11.61 -24.36 -44.46
CA VAL A 164 -10.85 -23.93 -43.27
C VAL A 164 -11.24 -22.52 -42.87
N PHE A 165 -11.47 -22.32 -41.58
CA PHE A 165 -11.72 -21.03 -40.96
C PHE A 165 -10.42 -20.47 -40.39
N ARG A 166 -10.05 -19.24 -40.74
CA ARG A 166 -8.86 -18.55 -40.24
C ARG A 166 -9.24 -17.32 -39.43
N VAL A 167 -8.67 -17.19 -38.24
CA VAL A 167 -8.85 -16.05 -37.34
C VAL A 167 -7.55 -15.25 -37.30
N HIS A 168 -7.61 -13.96 -37.58
CA HIS A 168 -6.48 -13.03 -37.52
C HIS A 168 -6.70 -11.98 -36.43
N LEU A 169 -5.83 -11.95 -35.42
CA LEU A 169 -5.88 -11.00 -34.31
C LEU A 169 -5.16 -9.70 -34.71
N HIS A 170 -5.92 -8.67 -35.02
CA HIS A 170 -5.40 -7.43 -35.61
C HIS A 170 -4.36 -6.72 -34.72
N ASP A 171 -4.54 -6.77 -33.41
CA ASP A 171 -3.69 -6.03 -32.47
C ASP A 171 -2.40 -6.77 -32.11
N PHE A 172 -2.19 -7.99 -32.65
CA PHE A 172 -1.00 -8.81 -32.42
C PHE A 172 -0.31 -9.13 -33.74
N GLU A 173 0.92 -8.65 -33.89
CA GLU A 173 1.69 -8.74 -35.14
C GLU A 173 1.84 -10.20 -35.60
N GLY A 174 1.28 -10.51 -36.78
CA GLY A 174 1.37 -11.83 -37.42
C GLY A 174 0.58 -12.96 -36.73
N MET A 175 -0.28 -12.65 -35.76
CA MET A 175 -0.99 -13.67 -35.01
C MET A 175 -2.25 -14.15 -35.76
N SER A 176 -2.16 -15.35 -36.31
CA SER A 176 -3.30 -16.03 -36.93
C SER A 176 -3.38 -17.50 -36.55
N VAL A 177 -4.60 -18.03 -36.49
CA VAL A 177 -4.88 -19.45 -36.23
C VAL A 177 -5.92 -19.96 -37.21
N SER A 178 -5.96 -21.26 -37.42
CA SER A 178 -6.94 -21.91 -38.29
C SER A 178 -7.62 -23.10 -37.61
N GLY A 179 -8.82 -23.43 -38.06
CA GLY A 179 -9.54 -24.63 -37.64
C GLY A 179 -10.50 -25.12 -38.71
N ASP A 180 -10.84 -26.39 -38.64
CA ASP A 180 -11.71 -27.08 -39.61
C ASP A 180 -13.17 -26.63 -39.47
N THR A 181 -13.53 -26.07 -38.31
CA THR A 181 -14.83 -25.44 -38.06
C THR A 181 -14.63 -24.05 -37.46
N ARG A 182 -15.63 -23.18 -37.62
CA ARG A 182 -15.64 -21.84 -37.01
C ARG A 182 -15.41 -21.92 -35.50
N GLU A 183 -16.06 -22.86 -34.82
CA GLU A 183 -15.94 -23.05 -33.38
C GLU A 183 -14.53 -23.49 -32.97
N SER A 184 -13.97 -24.48 -33.68
CA SER A 184 -12.59 -24.94 -33.44
C SER A 184 -11.56 -23.83 -33.67
N ALA A 185 -11.75 -22.99 -34.69
CA ALA A 185 -10.88 -21.85 -34.98
C ALA A 185 -10.97 -20.77 -33.88
N MET A 186 -12.18 -20.51 -33.37
CA MET A 186 -12.40 -19.55 -32.27
C MET A 186 -11.84 -20.03 -30.93
N ASP A 187 -12.02 -21.31 -30.59
CA ASP A 187 -11.46 -21.91 -29.37
C ASP A 187 -9.93 -21.89 -29.41
N THR A 188 -9.34 -22.26 -30.56
CA THR A 188 -7.89 -22.20 -30.75
C THR A 188 -7.38 -20.75 -30.62
N ALA A 189 -8.10 -19.77 -31.17
CA ALA A 189 -7.75 -18.36 -31.06
C ALA A 189 -7.79 -17.87 -29.61
N SER A 190 -8.80 -18.29 -28.84
CA SER A 190 -8.94 -17.98 -27.42
C SER A 190 -7.77 -18.50 -26.59
N VAL A 191 -7.40 -19.76 -26.78
CA VAL A 191 -6.27 -20.38 -26.06
C VAL A 191 -4.94 -19.69 -26.38
N VAL A 192 -4.70 -19.36 -27.66
CA VAL A 192 -3.47 -18.66 -28.08
C VAL A 192 -3.43 -17.24 -27.51
N LEU A 193 -4.56 -16.52 -27.55
CA LEU A 193 -4.68 -15.18 -26.97
C LEU A 193 -4.43 -15.22 -25.45
N LEU A 194 -5.05 -16.16 -24.72
CA LEU A 194 -4.85 -16.32 -23.28
C LEU A 194 -3.38 -16.55 -22.92
N ARG A 195 -2.72 -17.47 -23.63
CA ARG A 195 -1.31 -17.81 -23.38
C ARG A 195 -0.39 -16.61 -23.64
N THR A 196 -0.67 -15.84 -24.68
CA THR A 196 0.09 -14.63 -25.02
C THR A 196 -0.06 -13.57 -23.94
N LEU A 197 -1.30 -13.27 -23.54
CA LEU A 197 -1.62 -12.29 -22.49
C LEU A 197 -1.00 -12.68 -21.15
N ALA A 198 -1.08 -13.96 -20.77
CA ALA A 198 -0.50 -14.47 -19.53
C ALA A 198 1.03 -14.39 -19.53
N THR A 199 1.68 -14.69 -20.66
CA THR A 199 3.14 -14.63 -20.79
C THR A 199 3.65 -13.18 -20.72
N ALA A 200 2.97 -12.26 -21.40
CA ALA A 200 3.29 -10.83 -21.34
C ALA A 200 3.12 -10.27 -19.91
N ALA A 201 2.03 -10.65 -19.23
CA ALA A 201 1.79 -10.27 -17.83
C ALA A 201 2.87 -10.81 -16.87
N GLN A 202 3.30 -12.07 -17.05
CA GLN A 202 4.37 -12.68 -16.25
C GLN A 202 5.71 -11.95 -16.42
N ARG A 203 6.00 -11.47 -17.64
CA ARG A 203 7.22 -10.72 -17.96
C ARG A 203 7.15 -9.22 -17.65
N GLY A 204 5.98 -8.72 -17.22
CA GLY A 204 5.76 -7.30 -16.99
C GLY A 204 5.74 -6.45 -18.27
N GLU A 205 5.51 -7.09 -19.42
CA GLU A 205 5.45 -6.43 -20.73
C GLU A 205 4.11 -5.72 -20.91
N ARG A 206 4.10 -4.63 -21.70
CA ARG A 206 2.86 -3.94 -22.05
C ARG A 206 2.17 -4.71 -23.17
N VAL A 207 0.96 -5.16 -22.88
CA VAL A 207 0.03 -5.70 -23.89
C VAL A 207 -0.55 -4.53 -24.71
N PRO A 208 -0.82 -4.70 -26.01
CA PRO A 208 -1.63 -3.76 -26.78
C PRO A 208 -2.98 -3.46 -26.12
N ARG A 209 -3.72 -2.47 -26.62
CA ARG A 209 -5.12 -2.24 -26.23
C ARG A 209 -6.00 -2.77 -27.36
N PRO A 210 -7.17 -3.38 -27.08
CA PRO A 210 -8.10 -3.78 -28.12
C PRO A 210 -8.46 -2.59 -29.02
N GLY A 211 -8.28 -2.76 -30.32
CA GLY A 211 -8.67 -1.80 -31.35
C GLY A 211 -10.17 -1.81 -31.63
N ASP A 212 -10.58 -1.06 -32.66
CA ASP A 212 -11.96 -1.08 -33.15
C ASP A 212 -12.27 -2.38 -33.89
N LEU A 213 -13.54 -2.81 -33.86
CA LEU A 213 -14.02 -3.96 -34.63
C LEU A 213 -13.91 -3.68 -36.14
N PRO A 214 -13.36 -4.62 -36.94
CA PRO A 214 -13.33 -4.49 -38.39
C PRO A 214 -14.75 -4.42 -38.97
N LEU A 215 -14.95 -3.56 -39.96
CA LEU A 215 -16.26 -3.29 -40.59
C LEU A 215 -16.89 -4.54 -41.25
N ASN A 216 -16.07 -5.51 -41.68
CA ASN A 216 -16.51 -6.75 -42.33
C ASN A 216 -15.87 -7.97 -41.64
N ALA A 217 -16.68 -8.98 -41.29
CA ALA A 217 -16.26 -10.24 -40.66
C ALA A 217 -15.53 -10.09 -39.30
N GLY A 218 -15.75 -8.99 -38.59
CA GLY A 218 -15.24 -8.76 -37.24
C GLY A 218 -15.87 -9.68 -36.20
N VAL A 219 -15.05 -10.37 -35.43
CA VAL A 219 -15.44 -11.16 -34.25
C VAL A 219 -14.64 -10.73 -33.03
N MET A 220 -15.17 -10.95 -31.83
CA MET A 220 -14.42 -10.75 -30.59
C MET A 220 -13.92 -12.10 -30.07
N ILE A 221 -12.61 -12.22 -29.89
CA ILE A 221 -11.98 -13.40 -29.28
C ILE A 221 -11.82 -13.13 -27.79
N ASN A 222 -12.58 -13.84 -26.97
CA ASN A 222 -12.48 -13.75 -25.52
C ASN A 222 -11.44 -14.78 -25.02
N PRO A 223 -10.32 -14.36 -24.41
CA PRO A 223 -9.26 -15.28 -23.95
C PRO A 223 -9.71 -16.24 -22.84
N LEU A 224 -10.86 -16.01 -22.22
CA LEU A 224 -11.42 -16.87 -21.18
C LEU A 224 -12.62 -17.69 -21.69
N ALA A 225 -13.01 -17.52 -22.95
CA ALA A 225 -14.05 -18.34 -23.58
C ALA A 225 -13.39 -19.53 -24.25
N GLY A 226 -13.51 -20.70 -23.64
CA GLY A 226 -13.10 -21.96 -24.24
C GLY A 226 -13.82 -23.09 -23.54
N SER A 227 -14.20 -24.11 -24.30
CA SER A 227 -14.65 -25.37 -23.74
C SER A 227 -13.49 -25.95 -22.91
N VAL A 228 -13.61 -25.95 -21.58
CA VAL A 228 -12.68 -26.70 -20.74
C VAL A 228 -12.90 -28.17 -21.09
N PRO A 229 -11.93 -28.94 -21.60
CA PRO A 229 -12.08 -30.37 -21.64
C PRO A 229 -12.18 -30.81 -20.17
N VAL A 230 -13.39 -31.18 -19.76
CA VAL A 230 -13.63 -31.78 -18.46
C VAL A 230 -12.96 -33.15 -18.52
N CYS A 231 -11.69 -33.22 -18.15
CA CYS A 231 -11.05 -34.49 -17.84
C CYS A 231 -11.71 -35.00 -16.56
N VAL A 232 -12.60 -35.99 -16.72
CA VAL A 232 -13.13 -36.82 -15.63
C VAL A 232 -12.04 -37.73 -15.11
#